data_AF-A0A954XU86-F1
#
_entry.id   AF-A0A954XU86-F1
#
_cell.length_a   1.000
_cell.length_b   1.000
_cell.length_c   1.000
_cell.angle_alpha   90.00
_cell.angle_beta   90.00
_cell.angle_gamma   90.00
#
_symmetry.space_group_name_H-M   'P 1'
#
loop_
_entity.id
_entity.type
_entity.pdbx_description
1 polymer ?
#
loop_
_entity_poly.entity_id
_entity_poly.type
_entity_poly.pdbx_seq_one_letter_code
_entity_poly.pdbx_strand_id
1 'polypeptide(L)'
;MSDICIIYSRKDSSIVRQLVSLLKGTDWTVWWDENISTGDWERSVRKAIGESRVLVAVVSPNTEGSDVFRDELLLAKKKGKSIFPFVINDADLPLGFGFFHRTDAFGWSGKNDTHFKSLAGKLSSELGNSSPTRPSSLVIRGKTIRLPACVFSLSSFETRLDPRAGIELLGLATPAAGLLSAYDTYAWREDRN
;
A
#
# COMPACT_ATOMS: atom_id res chain seq x y z
N MET A 1 9.55 -4.64 -8.73
CA MET A 1 8.42 -3.71 -8.88
C MET A 1 8.05 -3.12 -7.53
N SER A 2 8.14 -1.79 -7.42
CA SER A 2 7.62 -1.02 -6.30
C SER A 2 6.53 -0.08 -6.80
N ASP A 3 5.65 0.40 -5.94
CA ASP A 3 4.68 1.43 -6.30
C ASP A 3 5.38 2.78 -6.40
N ILE A 4 6.20 3.08 -5.39
CA ILE A 4 6.87 4.38 -5.22
C ILE A 4 8.39 4.18 -5.28
N CYS A 5 9.08 5.03 -6.02
CA CYS A 5 10.52 5.22 -5.94
C CYS A 5 10.80 6.61 -5.36
N ILE A 6 11.66 6.70 -4.35
CA ILE A 6 12.04 7.98 -3.73
C ILE A 6 13.48 8.32 -4.10
N ILE A 7 13.67 9.49 -4.70
CA ILE A 7 14.99 10.08 -4.96
C ILE A 7 15.19 11.29 -4.05
N TYR A 8 16.40 11.44 -3.52
CA TYR A 8 16.71 12.43 -2.49
C TYR A 8 18.23 12.59 -2.31
N SER A 9 18.66 13.65 -1.62
CA SER A 9 20.08 13.80 -1.26
C SER A 9 20.41 12.96 -0.03
N ARG A 10 21.55 12.28 0.01
CA ARG A 10 22.00 11.51 1.20
C ARG A 10 22.08 12.35 2.47
N LYS A 11 22.23 13.67 2.36
CA LYS A 11 22.20 14.60 3.50
C LYS A 11 20.82 14.67 4.17
N ASP A 12 19.77 14.31 3.43
CA ASP A 12 18.37 14.29 3.87
C ASP A 12 17.89 12.87 4.26
N SER A 13 18.79 11.88 4.41
CA SER A 13 18.39 10.49 4.74
C SER A 13 17.58 10.37 6.03
N SER A 14 17.80 11.22 7.02
CA SER A 14 17.04 11.18 8.28
C SER A 14 15.54 11.50 8.07
N ILE A 15 15.24 12.56 7.32
CA ILE A 15 13.86 12.97 7.03
C ILE A 15 13.20 12.05 6.01
N VAL A 16 13.97 11.54 5.03
CA VAL A 16 13.45 10.56 4.06
C VAL A 16 13.13 9.22 4.71
N ARG A 17 13.89 8.77 5.72
CA ARG A 17 13.52 7.60 6.53
C ARG A 17 12.13 7.72 7.14
N GLN A 18 11.82 8.90 7.68
CA GLN A 18 10.51 9.17 8.27
C GLN A 18 9.41 9.13 7.21
N LEU A 19 9.65 9.73 6.04
CA LEU A 19 8.73 9.65 4.89
C LEU A 19 8.48 8.22 4.44
N VAL A 20 9.54 7.43 4.28
CA VAL A 20 9.46 6.01 3.91
C VAL A 20 8.67 5.24 4.94
N SER A 21 8.90 5.46 6.24
CA SER A 21 8.16 4.78 7.30
C SER A 21 6.67 5.08 7.25
N LEU A 22 6.29 6.33 6.96
CA LEU A 22 4.89 6.72 6.83
C LEU A 22 4.24 6.13 5.57
N LEU A 23 4.95 6.15 4.44
CA LEU A 23 4.46 5.55 3.19
C LEU A 23 4.36 4.02 3.29
N LYS A 24 5.31 3.34 3.93
CA LYS A 24 5.23 1.89 4.20
C LYS A 24 4.13 1.52 5.22
N GLY A 25 3.66 2.47 6.01
CA GLY A 25 2.47 2.30 6.85
C GLY A 25 1.16 2.24 6.05
N THR A 26 1.23 2.44 4.73
CA THR A 26 0.13 2.26 3.77
C THR A 26 0.33 0.97 2.97
N ASP A 27 -0.63 0.60 2.12
CA ASP A 27 -0.55 -0.58 1.24
C ASP A 27 0.41 -0.41 0.04
N TRP A 28 1.30 0.59 0.06
CA TRP A 28 2.25 0.86 -1.02
C TRP A 28 3.64 0.29 -0.74
N THR A 29 4.24 -0.24 -1.79
CA THR A 29 5.65 -0.67 -1.77
C THR A 29 6.57 0.49 -2.14
N VAL A 30 7.58 0.76 -1.30
CA VAL A 30 8.48 1.91 -1.43
C VAL A 30 9.91 1.45 -1.64
N TRP A 31 10.55 1.98 -2.69
CA TRP A 31 11.98 1.80 -2.98
C TRP A 31 12.76 3.10 -2.74
N TRP A 32 13.95 2.97 -2.16
CA TRP A 32 14.90 4.06 -1.87
C TRP A 32 16.30 3.48 -1.59
N ASP A 33 17.35 4.31 -1.62
CA ASP A 33 18.76 3.89 -1.75
C ASP A 33 19.39 3.19 -0.52
N GLU A 34 18.75 3.21 0.66
CA GLU A 34 19.24 2.51 1.86
C GLU A 34 19.27 0.98 1.65
N ASN A 35 18.55 0.46 0.65
CA ASN A 35 18.52 -0.96 0.30
C ASN A 35 19.72 -1.43 -0.56
N ILE A 36 20.67 -0.55 -0.91
CA ILE A 36 21.79 -0.91 -1.81
C ILE A 36 23.04 -1.24 -0.98
N SER A 37 23.34 -2.54 -0.84
CA SER A 37 24.63 -3.03 -0.35
C SER A 37 25.66 -2.97 -1.49
N THR A 38 26.54 -1.96 -1.43
CA THR A 38 27.84 -1.80 -2.11
C THR A 38 28.05 -2.51 -3.46
N GLY A 39 28.08 -1.74 -4.56
CA GLY A 39 28.69 -2.18 -5.83
C GLY A 39 28.09 -1.62 -7.11
N ASP A 40 26.75 -1.50 -7.19
CA ASP A 40 26.07 -1.11 -8.44
C ASP A 40 24.87 -0.16 -8.18
N TRP A 41 25.17 0.98 -7.57
CA TRP A 41 24.17 1.98 -7.15
C TRP A 41 23.43 2.56 -8.36
N GLU A 42 24.14 2.98 -9.40
CA GLU A 42 23.54 3.62 -10.58
C GLU A 42 22.53 2.68 -11.28
N ARG A 43 22.92 1.42 -11.50
CA ARG A 43 22.05 0.44 -12.16
C ARG A 43 20.82 0.12 -11.32
N SER A 44 21.00 0.03 -10.00
CA SER A 44 19.91 -0.22 -9.05
C SER A 44 18.89 0.92 -9.07
N VAL A 45 19.35 2.17 -9.02
CA VAL A 45 18.51 3.36 -9.14
C VAL A 45 17.78 3.40 -10.48
N ARG A 46 18.51 3.21 -11.59
CA ARG A 46 17.93 3.22 -12.96
C ARG A 46 16.86 2.16 -13.15
N LYS A 47 17.07 0.98 -12.56
CA LYS A 47 16.11 -0.13 -12.53
C LYS A 47 14.89 0.25 -11.69
N ALA A 48 15.09 0.77 -10.48
CA ALA A 48 14.00 1.17 -9.59
C ALA A 48 13.13 2.28 -10.16
N ILE A 49 13.73 3.32 -10.76
CA ILE A 49 12.99 4.37 -11.49
C ILE A 49 12.21 3.76 -12.66
N GLY A 50 12.75 2.71 -13.31
CA GLY A 50 12.06 2.00 -14.38
C GLY A 50 10.86 1.18 -13.93
N GLU A 51 11.01 0.44 -12.85
CA GLU A 51 10.02 -0.52 -12.35
C GLU A 51 8.96 0.11 -11.43
N SER A 52 9.22 1.32 -10.91
CA SER A 52 8.26 2.03 -10.07
C SER A 52 7.10 2.59 -10.88
N ARG A 53 5.93 2.69 -10.26
CA ARG A 53 4.76 3.32 -10.89
C ARG A 53 4.90 4.84 -10.87
N VAL A 54 5.30 5.38 -9.72
CA VAL A 54 5.51 6.82 -9.52
C VAL A 54 6.86 7.11 -8.89
N LEU A 55 7.36 8.33 -9.14
CA LEU A 55 8.58 8.86 -8.53
C LEU A 55 8.21 9.97 -7.55
N VAL A 56 8.70 9.89 -6.32
CA VAL A 56 8.68 11.00 -5.35
C VAL A 56 10.08 11.61 -5.30
N ALA A 57 10.18 12.90 -5.57
CA ALA A 57 11.45 13.63 -5.55
C ALA A 57 11.49 14.54 -4.33
N VAL A 58 12.36 14.23 -3.36
CA VAL A 58 12.53 15.08 -2.17
C VAL A 58 13.45 16.23 -2.52
N VAL A 59 12.95 17.46 -2.41
CA VAL A 59 13.64 18.67 -2.84
C VAL A 59 14.06 19.49 -1.61
N SER A 60 15.34 19.85 -1.58
CA SER A 60 15.97 20.64 -0.52
C SER A 60 17.18 21.38 -1.11
N PRO A 61 17.81 22.31 -0.38
CA PRO A 61 19.06 22.93 -0.80
C PRO A 61 20.18 21.91 -1.09
N ASN A 62 20.08 20.68 -0.55
CA ASN A 62 21.04 19.62 -0.80
C ASN A 62 20.84 18.88 -2.13
N THR A 63 19.69 19.05 -2.79
CA THR A 63 19.41 18.53 -4.14
C THR A 63 19.49 19.60 -5.21
N GLU A 64 19.44 20.88 -4.83
CA GLU A 64 19.67 22.01 -5.72
C GLU A 64 21.10 21.97 -6.29
N GLY A 65 21.23 22.07 -7.62
CA GLY A 65 22.52 22.00 -8.32
C GLY A 65 23.17 20.61 -8.39
N SER A 66 22.52 19.54 -7.90
CA SER A 66 23.02 18.17 -8.02
C SER A 66 22.77 17.60 -9.42
N ASP A 67 23.83 17.36 -10.18
CA ASP A 67 23.76 16.72 -11.50
C ASP A 67 23.12 15.33 -11.44
N VAL A 68 23.44 14.56 -10.39
CA VAL A 68 22.89 13.22 -10.18
C VAL A 68 21.36 13.27 -9.99
N PHE A 69 20.87 14.18 -9.14
CA PHE A 69 19.44 14.34 -8.90
C PHE A 69 18.71 14.80 -10.16
N ARG A 70 19.34 15.69 -10.93
CA ARG A 70 18.83 16.14 -12.23
C ARG A 70 18.74 14.99 -13.23
N ASP A 71 19.75 14.14 -13.31
CA ASP A 71 19.78 12.99 -14.22
C ASP A 71 18.73 11.95 -13.87
N GLU A 72 18.49 11.70 -12.58
CA GLU A 72 17.41 10.82 -12.10
C GLU A 72 16.02 11.35 -12.49
N LEU A 73 15.79 12.65 -12.32
CA LEU A 73 14.55 13.32 -12.74
C LEU A 73 14.36 13.24 -14.26
N LEU A 74 15.42 13.47 -15.04
CA LEU A 74 15.40 13.36 -16.49
C LEU A 74 15.10 11.92 -16.94
N LEU A 75 15.66 10.93 -16.26
CA LEU A 75 15.39 9.53 -16.53
C LEU A 75 13.92 9.18 -16.25
N ALA A 76 13.36 9.63 -15.13
CA ALA A 76 11.96 9.40 -14.79
C ALA A 76 11.03 10.05 -15.83
N LYS A 77 11.33 11.29 -16.22
CA LYS A 77 10.61 12.01 -17.29
C LYS A 77 10.70 11.27 -18.63
N LYS A 78 11.89 10.80 -19.02
CA LYS A 78 12.10 10.01 -20.25
C LYS A 78 11.32 8.71 -20.25
N LYS A 79 11.12 8.09 -19.09
CA LYS A 79 10.32 6.87 -18.92
C LYS A 79 8.81 7.15 -18.73
N GLY A 80 8.37 8.40 -18.85
CA GLY A 80 6.96 8.78 -18.70
C GLY A 80 6.41 8.55 -17.30
N LYS A 81 7.27 8.62 -16.26
CA LYS A 81 6.84 8.45 -14.87
C LYS A 81 6.21 9.73 -14.34
N SER A 82 5.15 9.59 -13.56
CA SER A 82 4.56 10.68 -12.79
C SER A 82 5.50 11.05 -11.65
N ILE A 83 5.92 12.32 -11.62
CA ILE A 83 6.89 12.86 -10.66
C ILE A 83 6.12 13.71 -9.65
N PHE A 84 6.32 13.39 -8.37
CA PHE A 84 5.74 14.11 -7.23
C PHE A 84 6.86 14.80 -6.45
N PRO A 85 7.10 16.10 -6.70
CA PRO A 85 8.05 16.85 -5.89
C PRO A 85 7.53 17.05 -4.46
N PHE A 86 8.37 16.75 -3.48
CA PHE A 86 8.12 16.98 -2.06
C PHE A 86 9.20 17.91 -1.52
N VAL A 87 8.86 19.20 -1.43
CA VAL A 87 9.81 20.29 -1.15
C VAL A 87 9.86 20.52 0.35
N ILE A 88 10.93 20.05 1.01
CA ILE A 88 11.04 20.05 2.48
C ILE A 88 11.68 21.33 3.04
N ASN A 89 12.42 22.06 2.21
CA ASN A 89 13.14 23.29 2.54
C ASN A 89 13.15 24.23 1.32
N ASP A 90 13.54 25.49 1.52
CA ASP A 90 13.61 26.52 0.48
C ASP A 90 14.58 26.11 -0.64
N ALA A 91 14.03 25.54 -1.72
CA ALA A 91 14.77 25.05 -2.86
C ALA A 91 13.84 24.85 -4.06
N ASP A 92 14.39 25.09 -5.25
CA ASP A 92 13.66 24.91 -6.50
C ASP A 92 14.02 23.61 -7.22
N LEU A 93 13.07 23.14 -8.03
CA LEU A 93 13.31 22.04 -8.96
C LEU A 93 14.22 22.49 -10.11
N PRO A 94 15.04 21.58 -10.67
CA PRO A 94 15.82 21.88 -11.86
C PRO A 94 14.97 22.41 -13.01
N LEU A 95 15.56 23.26 -13.86
CA LEU A 95 14.90 23.83 -15.04
C LEU A 95 14.26 22.72 -15.90
N GLY A 96 13.01 22.96 -16.33
CA GLY A 96 12.21 21.98 -17.08
C GLY A 96 11.32 21.06 -16.23
N PHE A 97 11.35 21.22 -14.90
CA PHE A 97 10.49 20.53 -13.93
C PHE A 97 9.58 21.48 -13.11
N GLY A 98 9.61 22.79 -13.37
CA GLY A 98 8.78 23.76 -12.64
C GLY A 98 7.26 23.64 -12.87
N PHE A 99 6.82 22.89 -13.89
CA PHE A 99 5.41 22.67 -14.18
C PHE A 99 4.77 21.52 -13.39
N PHE A 100 5.55 20.73 -12.63
CA PHE A 100 5.00 19.62 -11.85
C PHE A 100 4.25 20.14 -10.61
N HIS A 101 3.16 19.46 -10.24
CA HIS A 101 2.38 19.78 -9.05
C HIS A 101 3.15 19.45 -7.76
N ARG A 102 4.01 20.38 -7.32
CA ARG A 102 4.81 20.24 -6.10
C ARG A 102 3.95 20.22 -4.82
N THR A 103 4.42 19.50 -3.82
CA THR A 103 3.90 19.55 -2.46
C THR A 103 4.89 20.32 -1.61
N ASP A 104 4.49 21.52 -1.19
CA ASP A 104 5.30 22.38 -0.33
C ASP A 104 5.18 21.89 1.12
N ALA A 105 6.29 21.41 1.65
CA ALA A 105 6.46 20.78 2.95
C ALA A 105 7.56 21.45 3.77
N PHE A 106 7.65 22.78 3.67
CA PHE A 106 8.64 23.58 4.38
C PHE A 106 8.61 23.32 5.89
N GLY A 107 9.75 22.95 6.46
CA GLY A 107 9.87 22.69 7.90
C GLY A 107 9.18 21.39 8.36
N TRP A 108 8.85 20.50 7.44
CA TRP A 108 8.25 19.21 7.77
C TRP A 108 9.16 18.39 8.68
N SER A 109 8.63 17.94 9.81
CA SER A 109 9.40 17.26 10.87
C SER A 109 9.27 15.73 10.83
N GLY A 110 8.83 15.16 9.71
CA GLY A 110 8.64 13.71 9.58
C GLY A 110 7.38 13.15 10.24
N LYS A 111 6.38 13.98 10.52
CA LYS A 111 5.13 13.58 11.14
C LYS A 111 4.03 13.34 10.11
N ASN A 112 3.03 12.54 10.46
CA ASN A 112 1.80 12.39 9.70
C ASN A 112 0.90 13.62 9.85
N ASP A 113 1.35 14.74 9.31
CA ASP A 113 0.67 16.04 9.33
C ASP A 113 0.02 16.36 7.98
N THR A 114 -0.39 17.62 7.80
CA THR A 114 -1.01 18.11 6.58
C THR A 114 -0.11 17.98 5.35
N HIS A 115 1.21 18.13 5.50
CA HIS A 115 2.15 18.03 4.39
C HIS A 115 2.24 16.59 3.89
N PHE A 116 2.39 15.63 4.80
CA PHE A 116 2.36 14.21 4.44
C PHE A 116 1.01 13.81 3.83
N LYS A 117 -0.11 14.22 4.44
CA LYS A 117 -1.45 13.90 3.92
C LYS A 117 -1.70 14.46 2.53
N SER A 118 -1.18 15.65 2.22
CA SER A 118 -1.26 16.22 0.86
C SER A 118 -0.51 15.37 -0.14
N LEU A 119 0.72 14.94 0.18
CA LEU A 119 1.48 14.03 -0.67
C LEU A 119 0.76 12.68 -0.83
N ALA A 120 0.31 12.08 0.28
CA ALA A 120 -0.40 10.81 0.27
C ALA A 120 -1.69 10.87 -0.56
N GLY A 121 -2.45 11.96 -0.47
CA GLY A 121 -3.66 12.16 -1.28
C GLY A 121 -3.37 12.26 -2.78
N LYS A 122 -2.28 12.93 -3.17
CA LYS A 122 -1.83 12.97 -4.56
C LYS A 122 -1.38 11.58 -5.03
N LEU A 123 -0.60 10.88 -4.22
CA LEU A 123 -0.13 9.52 -4.53
C LEU A 123 -1.29 8.54 -4.64
N SER A 124 -2.31 8.62 -3.78
CA SER A 124 -3.49 7.74 -3.86
C SER A 124 -4.34 8.02 -5.09
N SER A 125 -4.43 9.27 -5.54
CA SER A 125 -5.13 9.60 -6.78
C SER A 125 -4.44 8.99 -8.02
N GLU A 126 -3.11 8.95 -8.03
CA GLU A 126 -2.31 8.48 -9.16
C GLU A 126 -2.09 6.96 -9.17
N LEU A 127 -1.76 6.40 -8.01
CA LEU A 127 -1.61 4.95 -7.85
C LEU A 127 -2.96 4.23 -7.93
N GLY A 128 -4.05 4.99 -7.98
CA GLY A 128 -5.40 4.54 -7.78
C GLY A 128 -5.61 4.16 -6.31
N ASN A 129 -6.86 4.12 -5.89
CA ASN A 129 -7.21 3.21 -4.81
C ASN A 129 -6.71 1.82 -5.26
N SER A 130 -5.54 1.40 -4.78
CA SER A 130 -5.28 0.00 -4.50
C SER A 130 -6.33 -0.37 -3.46
N SER A 131 -7.57 -0.53 -3.92
CA SER A 131 -8.59 -1.21 -3.14
C SER A 131 -7.89 -2.49 -2.72
N PRO A 132 -7.84 -2.82 -1.41
CA PRO A 132 -7.13 -4.02 -0.94
C PRO A 132 -7.51 -5.12 -1.90
N THR A 133 -6.51 -5.68 -2.61
CA THR A 133 -6.76 -6.63 -3.71
C THR A 133 -7.69 -7.68 -3.15
N ARG A 134 -8.97 -7.63 -3.53
CA ARG A 134 -9.97 -8.51 -2.95
C ARG A 134 -9.45 -9.91 -3.25
N PRO A 135 -9.09 -10.71 -2.24
CA PRO A 135 -8.51 -12.02 -2.50
C PRO A 135 -9.51 -12.79 -3.36
N SER A 136 -9.06 -13.38 -4.47
CA SER A 136 -9.93 -14.21 -5.32
C SER A 136 -10.32 -15.51 -4.62
N SER A 137 -9.59 -15.87 -3.56
CA SER A 137 -9.87 -17.03 -2.73
C SER A 137 -9.37 -16.90 -1.30
N LEU A 138 -10.06 -17.54 -0.37
CA LEU A 138 -9.63 -17.77 1.01
C LEU A 138 -9.35 -19.25 1.24
N VAL A 139 -8.25 -19.57 1.92
CA VAL A 139 -7.95 -20.94 2.37
C VAL A 139 -8.20 -21.02 3.86
N ILE A 140 -9.22 -21.78 4.28
CA ILE A 140 -9.59 -21.95 5.68
C ILE A 140 -9.56 -23.44 5.99
N ARG A 141 -8.66 -23.85 6.90
CA ARG A 141 -8.51 -25.27 7.33
C ARG A 141 -8.41 -26.25 6.14
N GLY A 142 -7.68 -25.89 5.09
CA GLY A 142 -7.49 -26.71 3.89
C GLY A 142 -8.61 -26.62 2.84
N LYS A 143 -9.70 -25.89 3.10
CA LYS A 143 -10.77 -25.63 2.11
C LYS A 143 -10.55 -24.29 1.42
N THR A 144 -10.71 -24.27 0.10
CA THR A 144 -10.59 -23.04 -0.69
C THR A 144 -11.96 -22.48 -1.03
N ILE A 145 -12.22 -21.23 -0.66
CA ILE A 145 -13.47 -20.49 -0.93
C ILE A 145 -13.15 -19.43 -1.98
N ARG A 146 -13.78 -19.46 -3.15
CA ARG A 146 -13.62 -18.41 -4.17
C ARG A 146 -14.47 -17.18 -3.82
N LEU A 147 -13.93 -15.98 -3.97
CA LEU A 147 -14.61 -14.74 -3.60
C LEU A 147 -15.04 -13.90 -4.82
N PRO A 148 -16.14 -13.12 -4.72
CA PRO A 148 -17.04 -13.05 -3.56
C PRO A 148 -17.86 -14.34 -3.40
N ALA A 149 -17.97 -14.84 -2.16
CA ALA A 149 -18.80 -15.99 -1.82
C ALA A 149 -19.96 -15.54 -0.94
N CYS A 150 -21.14 -16.09 -1.19
CA CYS A 150 -22.21 -16.10 -0.20
C CYS A 150 -21.98 -17.32 0.72
N VAL A 151 -22.14 -17.13 2.02
CA VAL A 151 -22.11 -18.22 3.01
C VAL A 151 -23.53 -18.50 3.47
N PHE A 152 -23.85 -19.77 3.70
CA PHE A 152 -25.13 -20.14 4.30
C PHE A 152 -25.12 -19.74 5.77
N SER A 153 -26.13 -19.02 6.23
CA SER A 153 -26.33 -18.71 7.65
C SER A 153 -27.45 -19.59 8.19
N LEU A 154 -27.21 -20.23 9.33
CA LEU A 154 -28.24 -20.93 10.08
C LEU A 154 -28.25 -20.42 11.52
N SER A 155 -29.44 -20.00 11.94
CA SER A 155 -29.75 -19.61 13.31
C SER A 155 -31.11 -20.18 13.69
N SER A 156 -31.20 -20.99 14.74
CA SER A 156 -32.50 -21.46 15.26
C SER A 156 -33.38 -20.30 15.73
N PHE A 157 -32.78 -19.19 16.20
CA PHE A 157 -33.52 -18.01 16.63
C PHE A 157 -34.29 -17.36 15.46
N GLU A 158 -33.64 -17.21 14.31
CA GLU A 158 -34.24 -16.59 13.12
C GLU A 158 -35.13 -17.58 12.37
N THR A 159 -34.66 -18.80 12.16
CA THR A 159 -35.36 -19.81 11.35
C THR A 159 -36.46 -20.54 12.11
N ARG A 160 -36.45 -20.46 13.45
CA ARG A 160 -37.31 -21.26 14.36
C ARG A 160 -37.21 -22.77 14.15
N LEU A 161 -36.16 -23.22 13.48
CA LEU A 161 -35.85 -24.63 13.33
C LEU A 161 -35.20 -25.13 14.62
N ASP A 162 -35.51 -26.38 14.97
CA ASP A 162 -34.73 -27.10 15.96
C ASP A 162 -33.24 -27.12 15.55
N PRO A 163 -32.30 -26.81 16.47
CA PRO A 163 -30.87 -26.78 16.15
C PRO A 163 -30.34 -28.04 15.47
N ARG A 164 -30.82 -29.24 15.84
CA ARG A 164 -30.38 -30.50 15.21
C ARG A 164 -30.88 -30.59 13.78
N ALA A 165 -32.17 -30.35 13.55
CA ALA A 165 -32.77 -30.38 12.23
C ALA A 165 -32.10 -29.36 11.29
N GLY A 166 -31.77 -28.17 11.83
CA GLY A 166 -31.03 -27.16 11.09
C GLY A 166 -29.61 -27.61 10.71
N ILE A 167 -28.85 -28.21 11.65
CA ILE A 167 -27.50 -28.74 11.39
C ILE A 167 -27.53 -29.88 10.36
N GLU A 168 -28.50 -30.78 10.44
CA GLU A 168 -28.69 -31.86 9.45
C GLU A 168 -28.97 -31.28 8.06
N LEU A 169 -29.83 -30.27 7.97
CA LEU A 169 -30.14 -29.58 6.73
C LEU A 169 -28.92 -28.89 6.12
N LEU A 170 -28.05 -28.27 6.93
CA LEU A 170 -26.77 -27.74 6.49
C LEU A 170 -25.83 -28.84 5.98
N GLY A 171 -25.83 -30.01 6.63
CA GLY A 171 -25.09 -31.18 6.19
C GLY A 171 -25.51 -31.66 4.79
N LEU A 172 -26.81 -31.67 4.52
CA LEU A 172 -27.38 -32.04 3.21
C LEU A 172 -27.09 -30.98 2.14
N ALA A 173 -27.09 -29.70 2.49
CA ALA A 173 -26.79 -28.61 1.56
C ALA A 173 -25.31 -28.57 1.13
N THR A 174 -24.40 -29.22 1.86
CA THR A 174 -22.96 -29.30 1.58
C THR A 174 -22.29 -27.96 1.21
N PRO A 175 -22.53 -26.86 1.95
CA PRO A 175 -21.98 -25.56 1.58
C PRO A 175 -20.45 -25.52 1.70
N ALA A 176 -19.79 -24.78 0.81
CA ALA A 176 -18.35 -24.56 0.86
C ALA A 176 -17.91 -23.89 2.18
N ALA A 177 -18.76 -23.00 2.70
CA ALA A 177 -18.67 -22.41 4.02
C ALA A 177 -20.06 -21.99 4.53
N GLY A 178 -20.26 -22.04 5.85
CA GLY A 178 -21.48 -21.62 6.51
C GLY A 178 -21.21 -21.00 7.87
N LEU A 179 -22.10 -20.13 8.31
CA LEU A 179 -22.14 -19.54 9.64
C LEU A 179 -23.22 -20.28 10.45
N LEU A 180 -22.82 -20.79 11.61
CA LEU A 180 -23.72 -21.39 12.59
C LEU A 180 -23.67 -20.56 13.87
N SER A 181 -24.84 -20.34 14.47
CA SER A 181 -24.89 -19.64 15.76
C SER A 181 -24.21 -20.46 16.86
N ALA A 182 -23.54 -19.78 17.80
CA ALA A 182 -22.86 -20.45 18.92
C ALA A 182 -23.84 -21.27 19.77
N TYR A 183 -25.07 -20.78 19.93
CA TYR A 183 -26.15 -21.48 20.64
C TYR A 183 -26.48 -22.82 19.95
N ASP A 184 -26.66 -22.82 18.64
CA ASP A 184 -26.98 -24.04 17.89
C ASP A 184 -25.86 -25.08 17.99
N THR A 185 -24.60 -24.62 17.99
CA THR A 185 -23.45 -25.53 18.19
C THR A 185 -23.34 -26.07 19.62
N TYR A 186 -23.76 -25.30 20.63
CA TYR A 186 -23.72 -25.71 22.04
C TYR A 186 -24.84 -26.72 22.35
N ALA A 187 -26.09 -26.39 21.98
CA ALA A 187 -27.25 -27.24 22.19
C ALA A 187 -27.06 -28.63 21.54
N TRP A 188 -26.48 -28.67 20.33
CA TRP A 188 -26.18 -29.93 19.66
C TRP A 188 -25.11 -30.79 20.36
N ARG A 189 -24.18 -30.17 21.11
CA ARG A 189 -23.10 -30.90 21.81
C ARG A 189 -23.56 -31.51 23.13
N GLU A 190 -24.37 -30.81 23.92
CA GLU A 190 -24.86 -31.33 25.21
C GLU A 190 -25.68 -32.62 25.02
N ASP A 191 -26.45 -32.67 23.95
CA ASP A 191 -27.29 -33.81 23.58
C ASP A 191 -26.55 -35.08 23.13
N ARG A 192 -25.20 -35.03 23.01
CA ARG A 192 -24.35 -36.16 22.64
C ARG A 192 -23.59 -36.78 23.82
N ASN A 193 -23.65 -36.16 25.00
CA ASN A 193 -23.14 -36.72 26.27
C ASN A 193 -24.26 -37.38 27.06
#